data_AF-A0A382Q6A3-F1
#
_entry.id   AF-A0A382Q6A3-F1
#
_cell.length_a   1.000
_cell.length_b   1.000
_cell.length_c   1.000
_cell.angle_alpha   90.00
_cell.angle_beta   90.00
_cell.angle_gamma   90.00
#
_symmetry.space_group_name_H-M   'P 1'
#
loop_
_entity.id
_entity.type
_entity.pdbx_description
1 polymer ?
#
loop_
_entity_poly.entity_id
_entity_poly.type
_entity_poly.pdbx_seq_one_letter_code
_entity_poly.pdbx_strand_id
1 'polypeptide(L)'
;VTVNARLRLRAEKTADIPVISSCLQDAIARIEDMTYIPRLRRFALVLTRFRWELANKMGKEGGERVRCGVLFDDVFRVRTQGIEMSDREGLLPLLAITSEDAADGVYLKLHFAGGGAVSLEAEV
;
A
#
# COMPACT_ATOMS: atom_id res chain seq x y z
N VAL A 1 19.13 4.47 -23.92
CA VAL A 1 17.84 3.85 -23.52
C VAL A 1 17.51 4.37 -22.12
N THR A 2 16.60 5.32 -22.03
CA THR A 2 16.26 6.01 -20.77
C THR A 2 15.62 5.01 -19.82
N VAL A 3 16.30 4.69 -18.71
CA VAL A 3 15.81 3.78 -17.65
C VAL A 3 14.73 4.52 -16.86
N ASN A 4 13.55 4.67 -17.45
CA ASN A 4 12.37 5.22 -16.78
C ASN A 4 11.18 4.27 -16.96
N ALA A 5 11.39 3.00 -16.59
CA ALA A 5 10.31 2.05 -16.47
C ALA A 5 9.58 2.33 -15.15
N ARG A 6 8.39 2.94 -15.25
CA ARG A 6 7.47 3.06 -14.11
C ARG A 6 7.15 1.65 -13.60
N LEU A 7 7.49 1.34 -12.34
CA LEU A 7 7.19 0.06 -11.73
C LEU A 7 5.67 -0.14 -11.70
N ARG A 8 5.18 -1.23 -12.29
CA ARG A 8 3.78 -1.65 -12.28
C ARG A 8 3.74 -3.10 -11.84
N LEU A 9 3.05 -3.36 -10.73
CA LEU A 9 2.87 -4.68 -10.15
C LEU A 9 1.38 -4.98 -10.05
N ARG A 10 1.04 -6.26 -10.13
CA ARG A 10 -0.29 -6.79 -9.87
C ARG A 10 -0.10 -8.08 -9.08
N ALA A 11 -0.89 -8.24 -8.02
CA ALA A 11 -0.99 -9.51 -7.30
C ALA A 11 -2.23 -10.25 -7.79
N GLU A 12 -2.11 -11.57 -7.94
CA GLU A 12 -3.23 -12.47 -8.25
C GLU A 12 -3.48 -13.46 -7.09
N LYS A 13 -2.55 -13.57 -6.16
CA LYS A 13 -2.66 -14.41 -4.95
C LYS A 13 -1.94 -13.77 -3.77
N THR A 14 -2.25 -14.27 -2.58
CA THR A 14 -1.63 -13.84 -1.31
C THR A 14 -0.10 -13.95 -1.32
N ALA A 15 0.45 -14.95 -1.98
CA ALA A 15 1.90 -15.13 -2.12
C ALA A 15 2.63 -14.02 -2.90
N ASP A 16 1.91 -13.16 -3.65
CA ASP A 16 2.50 -12.05 -4.40
C ASP A 16 2.62 -10.77 -3.55
N ILE A 17 1.80 -10.66 -2.49
CA ILE A 17 1.74 -9.49 -1.60
C ILE A 17 3.09 -9.15 -0.96
N PRO A 18 3.95 -10.12 -0.54
CA PRO A 18 5.27 -9.81 0.00
C PRO A 18 6.13 -8.94 -0.93
N VAL A 19 6.10 -9.18 -2.25
CA VAL A 19 6.87 -8.38 -3.23
C VAL A 19 6.38 -6.93 -3.26
N ILE A 20 5.04 -6.75 -3.30
CA ILE A 20 4.42 -5.42 -3.29
C ILE A 20 4.72 -4.72 -1.96
N SER A 21 4.58 -5.42 -0.83
CA SER A 21 4.90 -4.90 0.50
C SER A 21 6.34 -4.41 0.58
N SER A 22 7.32 -5.18 0.06
CA SER A 22 8.73 -4.76 0.02
C SER A 22 8.94 -3.53 -0.86
N CYS A 23 8.27 -3.43 -2.00
CA CYS A 23 8.36 -2.23 -2.85
C CYS A 23 7.76 -0.97 -2.20
N LEU A 24 6.78 -1.15 -1.31
CA LEU A 24 6.07 -0.08 -0.61
C LEU A 24 6.61 0.18 0.81
N GLN A 25 7.65 -0.53 1.23
CA GLN A 25 8.23 -0.38 2.56
C GLN A 25 8.72 1.06 2.79
N ASP A 26 8.39 1.61 3.96
CA ASP A 26 8.66 2.99 4.38
C ASP A 26 8.02 4.07 3.50
N ALA A 27 7.00 3.69 2.72
CA ALA A 27 6.22 4.64 1.98
C ALA A 27 5.32 5.46 2.92
N ILE A 28 5.08 6.72 2.55
CA ILE A 28 4.29 7.64 3.37
C ILE A 28 3.02 7.99 2.60
N ALA A 29 1.87 7.71 3.20
CA ALA A 29 0.56 8.22 2.80
C ALA A 29 0.12 9.36 3.73
N ARG A 30 -0.85 10.16 3.29
CA ARG A 30 -1.68 11.00 4.16
C ARG A 30 -3.03 10.35 4.39
N ILE A 31 -3.68 10.64 5.51
CA ILE A 31 -5.05 10.13 5.78
C ILE A 31 -6.01 10.53 4.66
N GLU A 32 -5.94 11.76 4.16
CA GLU A 32 -6.76 12.25 3.05
C GLU A 32 -6.48 11.58 1.68
N ASP A 33 -5.31 10.95 1.52
CA ASP A 33 -4.90 10.29 0.27
C ASP A 33 -5.42 8.83 0.18
N MET A 34 -6.24 8.39 1.14
CA MET A 34 -6.88 7.07 1.17
C MET A 34 -8.39 7.18 0.99
N THR A 35 -8.98 6.25 0.24
CA THR A 35 -10.43 6.21 0.05
C THR A 35 -10.94 4.79 -0.15
N TYR A 36 -12.13 4.52 0.41
CA TYR A 36 -12.93 3.35 0.09
C TYR A 36 -14.16 3.81 -0.68
N ILE A 37 -14.42 3.19 -1.83
CA ILE A 37 -15.58 3.48 -2.69
C ILE A 37 -16.46 2.22 -2.74
N PRO A 38 -17.43 2.06 -1.81
CA PRO A 38 -18.20 0.81 -1.67
C PRO A 38 -18.94 0.41 -2.95
N ARG A 39 -19.51 1.37 -3.66
CA ARG A 39 -20.24 1.13 -4.92
C ARG A 39 -19.35 0.49 -6.01
N LEU A 40 -18.05 0.75 -5.95
CA LEU A 40 -17.07 0.19 -6.89
C LEU A 40 -16.28 -0.97 -6.27
N ARG A 41 -16.51 -1.31 -5.00
CA ARG A 41 -15.74 -2.31 -4.25
C ARG A 41 -14.23 -2.06 -4.33
N ARG A 42 -13.82 -0.79 -4.18
CA ARG A 42 -12.42 -0.39 -4.36
C ARG A 42 -11.89 0.35 -3.15
N PHE A 43 -10.74 -0.08 -2.67
CA PHE A 43 -9.91 0.71 -1.75
C PHE A 43 -8.68 1.21 -2.50
N ALA A 44 -8.43 2.51 -2.43
CA ALA A 44 -7.30 3.14 -3.09
C ALA A 44 -6.52 4.01 -2.11
N LEU A 45 -5.20 4.04 -2.30
CA LEU A 45 -4.34 4.97 -1.59
C LEU A 45 -3.25 5.52 -2.51
N VAL A 46 -2.88 6.77 -2.28
CA VAL A 46 -1.72 7.40 -2.90
C VAL A 46 -0.64 7.56 -1.85
N LEU A 47 0.58 7.15 -2.19
CA LEU A 47 1.72 7.15 -1.28
C LEU A 47 2.99 7.58 -2.00
N THR A 48 3.95 8.06 -1.21
CA THR A 48 5.30 8.35 -1.68
C THR A 48 6.22 7.26 -1.18
N ARG A 49 6.69 6.40 -2.09
CA ARG A 49 7.59 5.28 -1.77
C ARG A 49 9.02 5.58 -2.16
N PHE A 50 9.95 4.89 -1.53
CA PHE A 50 11.32 4.81 -1.99
C PHE A 50 11.46 3.83 -3.15
N ARG A 51 12.35 4.12 -4.12
CA ARG A 51 12.63 3.25 -5.26
C ARG A 51 13.61 2.13 -4.92
N TRP A 52 13.20 1.20 -4.06
CA TRP A 52 14.02 0.06 -3.63
C TRP A 52 14.53 -0.79 -4.80
N GLU A 53 13.77 -0.87 -5.90
CA GLU A 53 14.17 -1.59 -7.11
C GLU A 53 15.41 -1.03 -7.81
N LEU A 54 15.81 0.21 -7.47
CA LEU A 54 17.03 0.85 -7.97
C LEU A 54 18.15 0.90 -6.94
N ALA A 55 18.00 0.28 -5.76
CA ALA A 55 18.97 0.37 -4.66
C ALA A 55 20.40 0.02 -5.10
N ASN A 56 20.57 -0.99 -5.96
CA ASN A 56 21.87 -1.41 -6.48
C ASN A 56 22.54 -0.37 -7.42
N LYS A 57 21.79 0.62 -7.91
CA LYS A 57 22.25 1.69 -8.80
C LYS A 57 22.44 3.02 -8.07
N MET A 58 22.10 3.10 -6.78
CA MET A 58 21.99 4.36 -6.06
C MET A 58 23.31 5.06 -5.72
N GLY A 59 24.46 4.41 -5.91
CA GLY A 59 25.78 5.05 -5.80
C GLY A 59 25.92 6.01 -4.60
N LYS A 60 26.55 7.18 -4.81
CA LYS A 60 26.66 8.25 -3.82
C LYS A 60 25.49 9.25 -3.84
N GLU A 61 24.61 9.17 -4.83
CA GLU A 61 23.54 10.16 -5.09
C GLU A 61 22.32 9.95 -4.19
N GLY A 62 22.29 8.87 -3.42
CA GLY A 62 21.19 8.55 -2.52
C GLY A 62 20.00 7.98 -3.29
N GLY A 63 18.90 7.76 -2.56
CA GLY A 63 17.72 7.11 -3.11
C GLY A 63 16.66 8.08 -3.54
N GLU A 64 15.93 7.70 -4.57
CA GLU A 64 14.82 8.49 -5.09
C GLU A 64 13.51 8.06 -4.42
N ARG A 65 12.65 9.04 -4.13
CA ARG A 65 11.27 8.83 -3.73
C ARG A 65 10.34 9.23 -4.86
N VAL A 66 9.31 8.41 -5.10
CA VAL A 66 8.31 8.63 -6.15
C VAL A 66 6.91 8.49 -5.59
N ARG A 67 5.98 9.30 -6.12
CA ARG A 67 4.55 9.15 -5.85
C ARG A 67 3.98 8.00 -6.67
N CYS A 68 3.21 7.13 -6.04
CA CYS A 68 2.49 6.05 -6.72
C CYS A 68 1.11 5.82 -6.09
N GLY A 69 0.24 5.18 -6.86
CA GLY A 69 -1.07 4.73 -6.39
C GLY A 69 -1.08 3.22 -6.19
N VAL A 70 -1.84 2.77 -5.21
CA VAL A 70 -2.15 1.36 -4.97
C VAL A 70 -3.67 1.23 -4.96
N LEU A 71 -4.16 0.24 -5.68
CA LEU A 71 -5.58 -0.07 -5.80
C LEU A 71 -5.80 -1.51 -5.38
N PHE A 72 -6.81 -1.72 -4.55
CA PHE A 72 -7.36 -3.02 -4.22
C PHE A 72 -8.77 -3.07 -4.82
N ASP A 73 -8.98 -4.01 -5.75
CA ASP A 73 -10.28 -4.31 -6.34
C ASP A 73 -11.04 -5.33 -5.49
N ASP A 74 -12.34 -5.45 -5.75
CA ASP A 74 -13.28 -6.38 -5.12
C ASP A 74 -13.32 -6.40 -3.58
N VAL A 75 -12.92 -5.28 -2.97
CA VAL A 75 -12.99 -5.03 -1.52
C VAL A 75 -14.44 -4.84 -1.10
N PHE A 76 -14.95 -5.71 -0.24
CA PHE A 76 -16.29 -5.61 0.32
C PHE A 76 -16.33 -5.07 1.74
N ARG A 77 -15.19 -5.07 2.46
CA ARG A 77 -15.10 -4.47 3.78
C ARG A 77 -13.77 -3.76 4.01
N VAL A 78 -13.84 -2.61 4.67
CA VAL A 78 -12.68 -1.84 5.14
C VAL A 78 -12.87 -1.51 6.62
N ARG A 79 -11.83 -1.71 7.43
CA ARG A 79 -11.80 -1.32 8.85
C ARG A 79 -10.50 -0.58 9.16
N THR A 80 -10.58 0.48 9.93
CA THR A 80 -9.41 1.22 10.42
C THR A 80 -9.28 1.03 11.93
N GLN A 81 -8.05 0.92 12.42
CA GLN A 81 -7.74 0.77 13.84
C GLN A 81 -6.56 1.68 14.18
N GLY A 82 -6.60 2.41 15.29
CA GLY A 82 -5.46 3.21 15.75
C GLY A 82 -5.06 4.36 14.81
N ILE A 83 -5.98 4.81 13.95
CA ILE A 83 -5.78 5.95 13.05
C ILE A 83 -6.80 7.03 13.42
N GLU A 84 -6.32 8.23 13.73
CA GLU A 84 -7.15 9.39 14.02
C GLU A 84 -7.70 9.97 12.71
N MET A 85 -8.81 9.42 12.22
CA MET A 85 -9.38 9.78 10.90
C MET A 85 -9.83 11.25 10.80
N SER A 86 -9.92 11.97 11.92
CA SER A 86 -10.21 13.42 11.95
C SER A 86 -9.01 14.28 11.54
N ASP A 87 -7.78 13.79 11.72
CA ASP A 87 -6.55 14.45 11.30
C ASP A 87 -6.24 14.16 9.83
N ARG A 88 -6.81 14.96 8.93
CA ARG A 88 -6.70 14.72 7.47
C ARG A 88 -5.26 14.82 6.94
N GLU A 89 -4.42 15.64 7.56
CA GLU A 89 -3.03 15.85 7.16
C GLU A 89 -2.07 14.83 7.82
N GLY A 90 -2.58 14.02 8.75
CA GLY A 90 -1.83 13.01 9.45
C GLY A 90 -1.08 12.07 8.51
N LEU A 91 0.22 11.92 8.78
CA LEU A 91 1.11 11.06 8.02
C LEU A 91 0.99 9.61 8.48
N LEU A 92 0.94 8.70 7.51
CA LEU A 92 0.85 7.27 7.71
C LEU A 92 2.06 6.58 7.04
N PRO A 93 3.19 6.42 7.76
CA PRO A 93 4.30 5.60 7.30
C PRO A 93 3.88 4.13 7.26
N LEU A 94 3.87 3.52 6.08
CA LEU A 94 3.53 2.11 5.87
C LEU A 94 4.74 1.23 6.23
N LEU A 95 4.53 0.31 7.16
CA LEU A 95 5.53 -0.65 7.62
C LEU A 95 5.47 -1.94 6.81
N ALA A 96 4.27 -2.45 6.56
CA ALA A 96 4.07 -3.70 5.85
C ALA A 96 2.64 -3.83 5.31
N ILE A 97 2.47 -4.69 4.31
CA ILE A 97 1.18 -5.25 3.90
C ILE A 97 1.26 -6.76 4.12
N THR A 98 0.35 -7.29 4.93
CA THR A 98 0.22 -8.73 5.15
C THR A 98 -1.09 -9.23 4.55
N SER A 99 -1.10 -10.48 4.10
CA SER A 99 -2.29 -11.12 3.55
C SER A 99 -2.43 -12.55 4.05
N GLU A 100 -3.66 -12.99 4.24
CA GLU A 100 -4.02 -14.37 4.55
C GLU A 100 -5.23 -14.80 3.73
N ASP A 101 -5.24 -16.06 3.30
CA ASP A 101 -6.42 -16.64 2.67
C ASP A 101 -7.54 -16.75 3.71
N ALA A 102 -8.77 -16.39 3.32
CA ALA A 102 -9.95 -16.43 4.17
C ALA A 102 -11.05 -17.26 3.50
N ALA A 103 -12.06 -17.67 4.28
CA ALA A 103 -13.15 -18.52 3.77
C ALA A 103 -13.87 -17.90 2.54
N ASP A 104 -14.04 -16.58 2.54
CA ASP A 104 -14.77 -15.84 1.51
C ASP A 104 -13.85 -14.92 0.68
N GLY A 105 -12.55 -15.22 0.59
CA GLY A 105 -11.63 -14.40 -0.19
C GLY A 105 -10.24 -14.27 0.41
N VAL A 106 -9.76 -13.03 0.49
CA VAL A 106 -8.48 -12.66 1.09
C VAL A 106 -8.68 -11.59 2.15
N TYR A 107 -7.98 -11.75 3.28
CA TYR A 107 -7.84 -10.70 4.27
C TYR A 107 -6.49 -10.02 4.11
N LEU A 108 -6.50 -8.71 3.93
CA LEU A 108 -5.31 -7.87 3.80
C LEU A 108 -5.23 -6.90 4.98
N LYS A 109 -4.02 -6.65 5.48
CA LYS A 109 -3.78 -5.64 6.52
C LYS A 109 -2.58 -4.78 6.14
N LEU A 110 -2.82 -3.48 6.04
CA LEU A 110 -1.80 -2.46 5.89
C LEU A 110 -1.44 -1.97 7.30
N HIS A 111 -0.18 -2.15 7.70
CA HIS A 111 0.34 -1.77 9.01
C HIS A 111 1.06 -0.45 8.91
N PHE A 112 0.71 0.49 9.78
CA PHE A 112 1.32 1.82 9.82
C PHE A 112 2.10 2.03 11.11
N ALA A 113 3.10 2.91 11.04
CA ALA A 113 3.83 3.36 12.23
C ALA A 113 2.86 4.00 13.23
N GLY A 114 3.16 3.87 14.53
CA GLY A 114 2.28 4.33 15.60
C GLY A 114 1.14 3.36 15.95
N GLY A 115 1.13 2.15 15.37
CA GLY A 115 0.15 1.10 15.70
C GLY A 115 -1.16 1.21 14.93
N GLY A 116 -1.24 2.11 13.96
CA GLY A 116 -2.38 2.23 13.06
C GLY A 116 -2.44 1.08 12.05
N ALA A 117 -3.66 0.66 11.68
CA ALA A 117 -3.86 -0.37 10.67
C ALA A 117 -5.12 -0.10 9.83
N VAL A 118 -5.06 -0.46 8.56
CA VAL A 118 -6.23 -0.60 7.69
C VAL A 118 -6.36 -2.08 7.30
N SER A 119 -7.50 -2.68 7.59
CA SER A 119 -7.83 -4.06 7.23
C SER A 119 -8.85 -4.09 6.11
N LEU A 120 -8.63 -4.92 5.11
CA LEU A 120 -9.49 -5.12 3.94
C LEU A 120 -9.93 -6.58 3.88
N GLU A 121 -11.21 -6.81 3.59
CA GLU A 121 -11.73 -8.11 3.15
C GLU A 121 -12.11 -7.96 1.67
N ALA A 122 -11.54 -8.79 0.80
CA ALA A 122 -11.70 -8.74 -0.66
C ALA A 122 -11.89 -10.16 -1.24
N GLU A 123 -12.42 -10.26 -2.45
CA GLU A 123 -12.49 -11.54 -3.18
C GLU A 123 -11.09 -11.98 -3.67
N VAL A 124 -10.92 -13.29 -3.97
CA VAL A 124 -9.68 -13.84 -4.55
C VAL A 124 -9.57 -13.49 -6.03
#